data_AF-D5FRV6-F1
#
_entry.id   AF-D5FRV6-F1
#
_cell.length_a   1.000
_cell.length_b   1.000
_cell.length_c   1.000
_cell.angle_alpha   90.00
_cell.angle_beta   90.00
_cell.angle_gamma   90.00
#
_symmetry.space_group_name_H-M   'P 1'
#
loop_
_entity.id
_entity.type
_entity.pdbx_description
1 polymer ?
#
loop_
_entity_poly.entity_id
_entity_poly.type
_entity_poly.pdbx_seq_one_letter_code
_entity_poly.pdbx_strand_id
1 'polypeptide(L)'
;MKSVNKILSNSVEFSICFKKNIHSYKVAVRTPYHVVDPSPWPMLMGANLWGIAAMFICWVNQISFDNLYWGVPLFVLTCYSWVRDIIAEATYQGFHTEKVQSGLTLGFILFLISELMLFFSFFWAFFHSALSSSVEVGCCWPPVGLECLDWSKVPLHNTALLVASSMTITLSHLYLQREVICLSVVTYVMTLGLSVLFIKNQYEEYAWSNFSISDGVYGSCFFMLTGLHGMHVIGGTCGLLFCFVRLLSLQFSPEHHVALTLAIWYWHFVDIVWLGLFFIIYIWGS
;
A
#
# COMPACT_ATOMS: atom_id res chain seq x y z
N MET A 1 -24.69 64.38 38.20
CA MET A 1 -24.80 62.91 38.27
C MET A 1 -25.12 62.19 36.95
N LYS A 2 -25.76 62.83 35.94
CA LYS A 2 -26.10 62.14 34.66
C LYS A 2 -24.97 62.03 33.61
N SER A 3 -23.87 62.78 33.72
CA SER A 3 -22.77 62.72 32.72
C SER A 3 -21.69 61.67 33.02
N VAL A 4 -21.49 61.29 34.28
CA VAL A 4 -20.45 60.31 34.68
C VAL A 4 -20.86 58.88 34.34
N ASN A 5 -22.16 58.55 34.44
CA ASN A 5 -22.68 57.22 34.10
C ASN A 5 -22.61 56.89 32.60
N LYS A 6 -22.57 57.90 31.72
CA LYS A 6 -22.46 57.71 30.26
C LYS A 6 -21.03 57.37 29.82
N ILE A 7 -20.02 57.80 30.59
CA ILE A 7 -18.61 57.49 30.32
C ILE A 7 -18.29 56.06 30.79
N LEU A 8 -18.87 55.64 31.92
CA LEU A 8 -18.73 54.27 32.45
C LEU A 8 -19.49 53.22 31.62
N SER A 9 -20.65 53.55 31.02
CA SER A 9 -21.33 52.61 30.11
C SER A 9 -20.53 52.39 28.83
N ASN A 10 -19.95 53.47 28.27
CA ASN A 10 -19.15 53.39 27.06
C ASN A 10 -17.82 52.65 27.27
N SER A 11 -17.18 52.78 28.44
CA SER A 11 -15.94 52.04 28.73
C SER A 11 -16.17 50.54 28.94
N VAL A 12 -17.31 50.17 29.52
CA VAL A 12 -17.73 48.76 29.68
C VAL A 12 -18.12 48.15 28.33
N GLU A 13 -18.88 48.85 27.48
CA GLU A 13 -19.17 48.39 26.11
C GLU A 13 -17.90 48.27 25.24
N PHE A 14 -16.96 49.20 25.37
CA PHE A 14 -15.68 49.14 24.64
C PHE A 14 -14.82 47.96 25.10
N SER A 15 -14.80 47.65 26.41
CA SER A 15 -14.08 46.51 26.97
C SER A 15 -14.73 45.17 26.62
N ILE A 16 -16.06 45.12 26.50
CA ILE A 16 -16.80 43.92 26.06
C ILE A 16 -16.60 43.69 24.55
N CYS A 17 -16.55 44.75 23.73
CA CYS A 17 -16.24 44.66 22.30
C CYS A 17 -14.79 44.18 22.06
N PHE A 18 -13.83 44.67 22.86
CA PHE A 18 -12.44 44.19 22.81
C PHE A 18 -12.31 42.73 23.25
N LYS A 19 -13.01 42.29 24.30
CA LYS A 19 -12.98 40.89 24.76
C LYS A 19 -13.63 39.92 23.78
N LYS A 20 -14.63 40.34 22.99
CA LYS A 20 -15.23 39.49 21.94
C LYS A 20 -14.32 39.29 20.72
N ASN A 21 -13.33 40.16 20.49
CA ASN A 21 -12.40 40.05 19.36
C ASN A 21 -11.07 39.36 19.69
N ILE A 22 -10.84 38.94 20.94
CA ILE A 22 -9.57 38.30 21.35
C ILE A 22 -9.58 36.77 21.14
N HIS A 23 -10.74 36.16 20.85
CA HIS A 23 -10.82 34.75 20.50
C HIS A 23 -11.19 34.58 19.02
N SER A 24 -10.24 33.97 18.29
CA SER A 24 -10.32 33.56 16.88
C SER A 24 -9.87 34.59 15.84
N TYR A 25 -8.64 35.10 15.97
CA TYR A 25 -7.80 35.22 14.78
C TYR A 25 -7.36 33.82 14.36
N LYS A 26 -8.29 33.00 13.84
CA LYS A 26 -7.88 31.93 12.93
C LYS A 26 -7.29 32.65 11.73
N VAL A 27 -5.97 32.76 11.69
CA VAL A 27 -5.23 33.20 10.51
C VAL A 27 -5.71 32.28 9.39
N ALA A 28 -6.57 32.80 8.51
CA ALA A 28 -7.05 32.04 7.38
C ALA A 28 -5.83 31.73 6.52
N VAL A 29 -5.47 30.46 6.45
CA VAL A 29 -4.38 30.00 5.57
C VAL A 29 -4.77 30.39 4.16
N ARG A 30 -3.95 31.25 3.54
CA ARG A 30 -4.26 31.86 2.23
C ARG A 30 -3.96 30.92 1.05
N THR A 31 -3.32 29.79 1.32
CA THR A 31 -2.97 28.79 0.31
C THR A 31 -3.74 27.50 0.54
N PRO A 32 -4.18 26.81 -0.54
CA PRO A 32 -4.91 25.56 -0.41
C PRO A 32 -4.00 24.37 -0.04
N TYR A 33 -2.69 24.58 0.13
CA TYR A 33 -1.71 23.55 0.43
C TYR A 33 -1.54 23.34 1.94
N HIS A 34 -1.24 22.09 2.30
CA HIS A 34 -0.91 21.70 3.66
C HIS A 34 0.56 22.03 3.97
N VAL A 35 0.79 22.85 4.99
CA VAL A 35 2.12 23.07 5.57
C VAL A 35 2.25 22.13 6.76
N VAL A 36 3.04 21.07 6.61
CA VAL A 36 3.18 20.00 7.60
C VAL A 36 4.07 20.47 8.75
N ASP A 37 3.69 20.13 9.98
CA ASP A 37 4.51 20.37 11.16
C ASP A 37 5.80 19.52 11.14
N PRO A 38 6.88 19.95 11.81
CA PRO A 38 8.10 19.15 11.91
C PRO A 38 7.82 17.76 12.48
N SER A 39 8.06 16.70 11.71
CA SER A 39 7.84 15.32 12.11
C SER A 39 9.17 14.54 12.27
N PRO A 40 9.29 13.66 13.28
CA PRO A 40 10.49 12.84 13.47
C PRO A 40 10.55 11.64 12.51
N TRP A 41 9.44 11.30 11.87
CA TRP A 41 9.27 10.05 11.11
C TRP A 41 10.24 9.87 9.94
N PRO A 42 10.57 10.90 9.13
CA PRO A 42 11.54 10.73 8.05
C PRO A 42 12.93 10.30 8.56
N MET A 43 13.38 10.88 9.67
CA MET A 43 14.69 10.55 10.25
C MET A 43 14.69 9.15 10.87
N LEU A 44 13.63 8.80 11.61
CA LEU A 44 13.48 7.45 12.18
C LEU A 44 13.37 6.39 11.08
N MET A 45 12.66 6.69 10.00
CA MET A 45 12.56 5.81 8.83
C MET A 45 13.93 5.54 8.22
N GLY A 46 14.73 6.59 7.99
CA GLY A 46 16.10 6.45 7.47
C GLY A 46 16.99 5.59 8.38
N ALA A 47 16.94 5.78 9.69
CA ALA A 47 17.70 4.99 10.66
C ALA A 47 17.26 3.50 10.66
N ASN A 48 15.95 3.24 10.59
CA ASN A 48 15.42 1.88 10.54
C ASN A 48 15.79 1.15 9.25
N LEU A 49 15.70 1.82 8.10
CA LEU A 49 16.10 1.26 6.81
C LEU A 49 17.61 0.93 6.78
N TRP A 50 18.44 1.80 7.35
CA TRP A 50 19.86 1.52 7.53
C TRP A 50 20.09 0.29 8.41
N GLY A 51 19.37 0.19 9.53
CA GLY A 51 19.44 -0.98 10.43
C GLY A 51 19.04 -2.28 9.75
N ILE A 52 17.97 -2.29 8.94
CA ILE A 52 17.53 -3.47 8.18
C ILE A 52 18.56 -3.83 7.11
N ALA A 53 19.14 -2.86 6.39
CA ALA A 53 20.19 -3.11 5.42
C ALA A 53 21.45 -3.70 6.06
N ALA A 54 21.88 -3.17 7.22
CA ALA A 54 22.98 -3.71 7.99
C ALA A 54 22.68 -5.15 8.49
N MET A 55 21.45 -5.40 8.95
CA MET A 55 21.00 -6.73 9.36
C MET A 55 21.14 -7.74 8.21
N PHE A 56 20.70 -7.37 7.01
CA PHE A 56 20.83 -8.24 5.83
C PHE A 56 22.29 -8.53 5.50
N ILE A 57 23.18 -7.53 5.53
CA ILE A 57 24.61 -7.71 5.27
C ILE A 57 25.25 -8.62 6.32
N CYS A 58 24.97 -8.42 7.60
CA CYS A 58 25.49 -9.28 8.67
C CYS A 58 24.99 -10.72 8.53
N TRP A 59 23.71 -10.91 8.20
CA TRP A 59 23.11 -12.22 7.99
C TRP A 59 23.77 -12.97 6.82
N VAL A 60 23.98 -12.32 5.68
CA VAL A 60 24.66 -12.92 4.51
C VAL A 60 26.10 -13.31 4.85
N ASN A 61 26.80 -12.50 5.65
CA ASN A 61 28.20 -12.73 6.03
C ASN A 61 28.37 -13.60 7.28
N GLN A 62 27.28 -14.14 7.85
CA GLN A 62 27.31 -14.97 9.08
C GLN A 62 27.96 -14.26 10.29
N ILE A 63 27.84 -12.93 10.38
CA ILE A 63 28.34 -12.12 11.50
C ILE A 63 27.22 -11.98 12.54
N SER A 64 27.48 -12.22 13.83
CA SER A 64 26.48 -12.08 14.90
C SER A 64 25.80 -10.70 14.91
N PHE A 65 24.47 -10.67 15.02
CA PHE A 65 23.67 -9.45 14.82
C PHE A 65 22.53 -9.27 15.85
N ASP A 66 22.73 -9.73 17.08
CA ASP A 66 21.71 -9.78 18.14
C ASP A 66 20.96 -8.46 18.38
N ASN A 67 21.63 -7.31 18.23
CA ASN A 67 21.00 -5.99 18.41
C ASN A 67 20.23 -5.48 17.18
N LEU A 68 20.51 -6.02 15.99
CA LEU A 68 19.91 -5.56 14.72
C LEU A 68 18.51 -6.15 14.48
N TYR A 69 18.13 -7.22 15.20
CA TYR A 69 16.77 -7.78 15.13
C TYR A 69 15.67 -6.78 15.50
N TRP A 70 15.98 -5.78 16.34
CA TRP A 70 15.05 -4.70 16.70
C TRP A 70 14.71 -3.76 15.54
N GLY A 71 15.49 -3.77 14.44
CA GLY A 71 15.25 -2.91 13.28
C GLY A 71 13.89 -3.14 12.62
N VAL A 72 13.45 -4.40 12.50
CA VAL A 72 12.17 -4.73 11.84
C VAL A 72 10.95 -4.26 12.66
N PRO A 73 10.84 -4.54 13.98
CA PRO A 73 9.75 -4.00 14.79
C PRO A 73 9.72 -2.46 14.83
N LEU A 74 10.88 -1.80 14.90
CA LEU A 74 10.96 -0.34 14.91
C LEU A 74 10.54 0.28 13.58
N PHE A 75 10.89 -0.37 12.46
CA PHE A 75 10.40 0.02 11.14
C PHE A 75 8.88 -0.04 11.06
N VAL A 76 8.27 -1.15 11.48
CA VAL A 76 6.80 -1.32 11.48
C VAL A 76 6.13 -0.27 12.37
N LEU A 77 6.67 -0.01 13.57
CA LEU A 77 6.15 1.02 14.47
C LEU A 77 6.23 2.42 13.86
N THR A 78 7.31 2.72 13.14
CA THR A 78 7.51 4.02 12.47
C THR A 78 6.53 4.19 11.32
N CYS A 79 6.34 3.17 10.48
CA CYS A 79 5.31 3.15 9.44
C CYS A 79 3.92 3.40 10.04
N TYR A 80 3.54 2.64 11.08
CA TYR A 80 2.25 2.79 11.75
C TYR A 80 2.05 4.20 12.31
N SER A 81 3.06 4.73 13.02
CA SER A 81 2.97 6.05 13.66
C SER A 81 2.89 7.18 12.63
N TRP A 82 3.62 7.07 11.53
CA TRP A 82 3.56 8.04 10.45
C TRP A 82 2.19 8.04 9.77
N VAL A 83 1.65 6.86 9.42
CA VAL A 83 0.33 6.78 8.80
C VAL A 83 -0.77 7.24 9.77
N ARG A 84 -0.64 6.97 11.08
CA ARG A 84 -1.54 7.51 12.10
C ARG A 84 -1.59 9.04 12.06
N ASP A 85 -0.43 9.70 11.99
CA ASP A 85 -0.37 11.16 11.94
C ASP A 85 -0.98 11.71 10.64
N ILE A 86 -0.74 11.04 9.49
CA ILE A 86 -1.42 11.37 8.22
C ILE A 86 -2.95 11.25 8.34
N ILE A 87 -3.47 10.22 9.03
CA ILE A 87 -4.92 10.15 9.29
C ILE A 87 -5.37 11.32 10.15
N ALA A 88 -4.61 11.67 11.18
CA ALA A 88 -5.00 12.76 12.08
C ALA A 88 -5.06 14.11 11.35
N GLU A 89 -4.07 14.39 10.50
CA GLU A 89 -4.01 15.55 9.62
C GLU A 89 -5.18 15.57 8.63
N ALA A 90 -5.52 14.41 8.05
CA ALA A 90 -6.60 14.29 7.07
C ALA A 90 -7.99 14.39 7.69
N THR A 91 -8.29 13.53 8.66
CA THR A 91 -9.64 13.27 9.19
C THR A 91 -9.99 14.18 10.36
N TYR A 92 -9.06 14.43 11.30
CA TYR A 92 -9.37 15.18 12.52
C TYR A 92 -9.05 16.67 12.41
N GLN A 93 -7.99 17.03 11.67
CA GLN A 93 -7.57 18.42 11.47
C GLN A 93 -8.12 19.03 10.16
N GLY A 94 -8.47 18.19 9.18
CA GLY A 94 -9.12 18.63 7.94
C GLY A 94 -8.17 19.32 6.96
N PHE A 95 -6.87 19.00 6.99
CA PHE A 95 -5.87 19.65 6.12
C PHE A 95 -5.87 19.14 4.67
N HIS A 96 -6.59 18.07 4.37
CA HIS A 96 -6.66 17.47 3.03
C HIS A 96 -7.70 18.18 2.14
N THR A 97 -7.38 19.39 1.68
CA THR A 97 -8.18 20.09 0.65
C THR A 97 -8.16 19.35 -0.69
N GLU A 98 -9.05 19.69 -1.62
CA GLU A 98 -9.06 19.10 -2.97
C GLU A 98 -7.71 19.19 -3.69
N LYS A 99 -6.97 20.30 -3.51
CA LYS A 99 -5.64 20.48 -4.12
C LYS A 99 -4.60 19.53 -3.50
N VAL A 100 -4.65 19.33 -2.18
CA VAL A 100 -3.78 18.37 -1.50
C VAL A 100 -4.11 16.95 -1.94
N GLN A 101 -5.41 16.60 -2.00
CA GLN A 101 -5.87 15.30 -2.48
C GLN A 101 -5.43 15.02 -3.91
N SER A 102 -5.57 15.99 -4.82
CA SER A 102 -5.07 15.86 -6.20
C SER A 102 -3.56 15.62 -6.25
N GLY A 103 -2.78 16.29 -5.39
CA GLY A 103 -1.35 16.05 -5.24
C GLY A 103 -1.02 14.64 -4.75
N LEU A 104 -1.75 14.14 -3.74
CA LEU A 104 -1.61 12.77 -3.24
C LEU A 104 -1.92 11.74 -4.32
N THR A 105 -2.99 11.96 -5.08
CA THR A 105 -3.38 11.10 -6.21
C THR A 105 -2.30 11.06 -7.29
N LEU A 106 -1.74 12.21 -7.68
CA LEU A 106 -0.65 12.27 -8.64
C LEU A 106 0.60 11.54 -8.12
N GLY A 107 0.97 11.77 -6.85
CA GLY A 107 2.10 11.08 -6.22
C GLY A 107 1.93 9.57 -6.21
N PHE A 108 0.70 9.08 -5.95
CA PHE A 108 0.41 7.66 -5.96
C PHE A 108 0.45 7.05 -7.36
N ILE A 109 -0.01 7.77 -8.40
CA ILE A 109 0.12 7.32 -9.80
C ILE A 109 1.60 7.18 -10.17
N LEU A 110 2.44 8.15 -9.81
CA LEU A 110 3.88 8.09 -10.06
C LEU A 110 4.53 6.90 -9.33
N PHE A 111 4.11 6.61 -8.10
CA PHE A 111 4.52 5.43 -7.36
C PHE A 111 4.12 4.12 -8.07
N LEU A 112 2.88 3.99 -8.56
CA LEU A 112 2.46 2.82 -9.34
C LEU A 112 3.27 2.65 -10.63
N ILE A 113 3.61 3.74 -11.30
CA ILE A 113 4.46 3.72 -12.50
C ILE A 113 5.87 3.22 -12.15
N SER A 114 6.45 3.64 -11.02
CA SER A 114 7.77 3.13 -10.61
C SER A 114 7.74 1.63 -10.29
N GLU A 115 6.69 1.14 -9.63
CA GLU A 115 6.52 -0.29 -9.37
C GLU A 115 6.32 -1.09 -10.66
N LEU A 116 5.56 -0.56 -11.63
CA LEU A 116 5.41 -1.19 -12.94
C LEU A 116 6.77 -1.33 -13.66
N MET A 117 7.62 -0.30 -13.61
CA MET A 117 8.96 -0.34 -14.19
C MET A 117 9.88 -1.34 -13.47
N LEU A 118 9.70 -1.52 -12.15
CA LEU A 118 10.39 -2.57 -11.41
C LEU A 118 10.00 -3.96 -11.94
N PHE A 119 8.71 -4.27 -12.06
CA PHE A 119 8.26 -5.54 -12.64
C PHE A 119 8.73 -5.72 -14.08
N PHE A 120 8.72 -4.66 -14.89
CA PHE A 120 9.21 -4.68 -16.27
C PHE A 120 10.67 -5.15 -16.36
N SER A 121 11.53 -4.75 -15.43
CA SER A 121 12.93 -5.19 -15.40
C SER A 121 13.08 -6.70 -15.16
N PHE A 122 12.23 -7.29 -14.31
CA PHE A 122 12.25 -8.73 -14.07
C PHE A 122 11.62 -9.52 -15.22
N PHE A 123 10.55 -9.00 -15.83
CA PHE A 123 9.99 -9.58 -17.06
C PHE A 123 11.01 -9.56 -18.20
N TRP A 124 11.79 -8.48 -18.32
CA TRP A 124 12.90 -8.42 -19.27
C TRP A 124 13.89 -9.56 -19.01
N ALA A 125 14.34 -9.74 -17.76
CA ALA A 125 15.28 -10.82 -17.42
C ALA A 125 14.74 -12.21 -17.79
N PHE A 126 13.45 -12.45 -17.56
CA PHE A 126 12.77 -13.67 -17.96
C PHE A 126 12.76 -13.86 -19.49
N PHE A 127 12.29 -12.85 -20.24
CA PHE A 127 12.25 -12.93 -21.71
C PHE A 127 13.63 -13.08 -22.34
N HIS A 128 14.64 -12.40 -21.81
CA HIS A 128 16.01 -12.53 -22.29
C HIS A 128 16.51 -13.97 -22.17
N SER A 129 16.21 -14.60 -21.03
CA SER A 129 16.61 -15.99 -20.74
C SER A 129 15.79 -17.02 -21.52
N ALA A 130 14.49 -16.77 -21.71
CA ALA A 130 13.57 -17.67 -22.38
C ALA A 130 13.70 -17.64 -23.92
N LEU A 131 13.81 -16.45 -24.52
CA LEU A 131 13.85 -16.29 -25.98
C LEU A 131 15.21 -16.67 -26.59
N SER A 132 16.28 -16.64 -25.79
CA SER A 132 17.64 -17.00 -26.21
C SER A 132 18.28 -17.92 -25.18
N SER A 133 17.65 -19.08 -24.94
CA SER A 133 18.10 -20.09 -23.97
C SER A 133 19.55 -20.50 -24.22
N SER A 134 20.38 -20.48 -23.16
CA SER A 134 21.79 -20.85 -23.24
C SER A 134 21.99 -22.35 -23.45
N VAL A 135 23.20 -22.73 -23.88
CA VAL A 135 23.58 -24.14 -24.07
C VAL A 135 23.53 -24.92 -22.76
N GLU A 136 23.84 -24.27 -21.64
CA GLU A 136 23.80 -24.86 -20.29
C GLU A 136 22.39 -25.30 -19.88
N VAL A 137 21.37 -24.65 -20.43
CA VAL A 137 19.95 -24.92 -20.18
C VAL A 137 19.39 -25.99 -21.16
N GLY A 138 20.17 -26.37 -22.17
CA GLY A 138 19.80 -27.35 -23.20
C GLY A 138 19.22 -26.74 -24.47
N CYS A 139 19.42 -25.44 -24.71
CA CYS A 139 18.88 -24.72 -25.87
C CYS A 139 17.35 -24.82 -26.03
N CYS A 140 16.63 -25.05 -24.94
CA CYS A 140 15.18 -25.07 -24.89
C CYS A 140 14.66 -24.29 -23.68
N TRP A 141 13.38 -23.93 -23.73
CA TRP A 141 12.66 -23.34 -22.62
C TRP A 141 11.33 -24.07 -22.47
N PRO A 142 10.99 -24.60 -21.28
CA PRO A 142 11.77 -24.63 -20.04
C PRO A 142 13.10 -25.42 -20.12
N PRO A 143 14.01 -25.25 -19.14
CA PRO A 143 15.24 -26.03 -19.02
C PRO A 143 15.02 -27.55 -19.03
N VAL A 144 15.96 -28.29 -19.63
CA VAL A 144 15.90 -29.77 -19.62
C VAL A 144 15.92 -30.30 -18.19
N GLY A 145 14.95 -31.16 -17.86
CA GLY A 145 14.84 -31.79 -16.54
C GLY A 145 14.05 -30.99 -15.51
N LEU A 146 13.53 -29.82 -15.87
CA LEU A 146 12.64 -29.04 -15.01
C LEU A 146 11.17 -29.38 -15.33
N GLU A 147 10.42 -29.79 -14.31
CA GLU A 147 8.97 -29.99 -14.42
C GLU A 147 8.24 -28.73 -13.97
N CYS A 148 7.67 -28.00 -14.92
CA CYS A 148 6.91 -26.78 -14.63
C CYS A 148 5.56 -27.08 -13.98
N LEU A 149 5.04 -26.08 -13.27
CA LEU A 149 3.72 -26.15 -12.65
C LEU A 149 2.62 -26.14 -13.71
N ASP A 150 1.58 -26.92 -13.47
CA ASP A 150 0.40 -26.96 -14.33
C ASP A 150 -0.48 -25.72 -14.09
N TRP A 151 -0.55 -24.85 -15.09
CA TRP A 151 -1.31 -23.60 -15.04
C TRP A 151 -2.79 -23.78 -14.78
N SER A 152 -3.38 -24.92 -15.18
CA SER A 152 -4.82 -25.16 -15.08
C SER A 152 -5.30 -25.43 -13.65
N LYS A 153 -4.37 -25.68 -12.72
CA LYS A 153 -4.65 -26.03 -11.33
C LYS A 153 -4.64 -24.79 -10.41
N VAL A 154 -3.68 -24.74 -9.49
CA VAL A 154 -3.55 -23.69 -8.47
C VAL A 154 -3.37 -22.30 -9.10
N PRO A 155 -2.56 -22.11 -10.17
CA PRO A 155 -2.39 -20.79 -10.78
C PRO A 155 -3.70 -20.21 -11.33
N LEU A 156 -4.49 -21.01 -12.06
CA LEU A 156 -5.80 -20.58 -12.58
C LEU A 156 -6.78 -20.26 -11.44
N HIS A 157 -6.79 -21.06 -10.38
CA HIS A 157 -7.60 -20.79 -9.20
C HIS A 157 -7.21 -19.47 -8.54
N ASN A 158 -5.91 -19.21 -8.36
CA ASN A 158 -5.38 -17.96 -7.81
C ASN A 158 -5.76 -16.74 -8.67
N THR A 159 -5.73 -16.89 -10.00
CA THR A 159 -6.24 -15.85 -10.92
C THR A 159 -7.72 -15.57 -10.69
N ALA A 160 -8.56 -16.61 -10.54
CA ALA A 160 -9.98 -16.42 -10.25
C ALA A 160 -10.21 -15.71 -8.89
N LEU A 161 -9.39 -16.02 -7.87
CA LEU A 161 -9.47 -15.36 -6.56
C LEU A 161 -9.16 -13.86 -6.64
N LEU A 162 -8.07 -13.48 -7.33
CA LEU A 162 -7.69 -12.07 -7.46
C LEU A 162 -8.72 -11.27 -8.26
N VAL A 163 -9.17 -11.78 -9.40
CA VAL A 163 -10.20 -11.13 -10.22
C VAL A 163 -11.51 -10.98 -9.43
N ALA A 164 -11.92 -12.02 -8.69
CA ALA A 164 -13.10 -11.95 -7.82
C ALA A 164 -12.90 -10.90 -6.71
N SER A 165 -11.72 -10.82 -6.10
CA SER A 165 -11.42 -9.86 -5.04
C SER A 165 -11.44 -8.40 -5.53
N SER A 166 -11.00 -8.17 -6.77
CA SER A 166 -11.09 -6.88 -7.49
C SER A 166 -12.54 -6.48 -7.75
N MET A 167 -13.39 -7.44 -8.11
CA MET A 167 -14.82 -7.18 -8.27
C MET A 167 -15.48 -6.82 -6.93
N THR A 168 -15.20 -7.59 -5.86
CA THR A 168 -15.83 -7.37 -4.55
C THR A 168 -15.39 -6.05 -3.91
N ILE A 169 -14.14 -5.61 -4.09
CA ILE A 169 -13.70 -4.31 -3.55
C ILE A 169 -14.30 -3.14 -4.32
N THR A 170 -14.48 -3.28 -5.65
CA THR A 170 -15.20 -2.29 -6.46
C THR A 170 -16.64 -2.16 -6.00
N LEU A 171 -17.32 -3.28 -5.73
CA LEU A 171 -18.66 -3.27 -5.14
C LEU A 171 -18.67 -2.57 -3.77
N SER A 172 -17.69 -2.86 -2.91
CA SER A 172 -17.56 -2.20 -1.61
C SER A 172 -17.46 -0.68 -1.73
N HIS A 173 -16.67 -0.21 -2.70
CA HIS A 173 -16.50 1.22 -2.98
C HIS A 173 -17.81 1.87 -3.46
N LEU A 174 -18.53 1.21 -4.37
CA LEU A 174 -19.85 1.69 -4.84
C LEU A 174 -20.87 1.75 -3.70
N TYR A 175 -20.88 0.78 -2.79
CA TYR A 175 -21.78 0.78 -1.64
C TYR A 175 -21.43 1.87 -0.63
N LEU A 176 -20.15 2.19 -0.44
CA LEU A 176 -19.72 3.32 0.37
C LEU A 176 -20.22 4.65 -0.21
N GLN A 177 -20.08 4.84 -1.53
CA GLN A 177 -20.55 6.05 -2.22
C GLN A 177 -22.08 6.20 -2.19
N ARG A 178 -22.81 5.08 -2.07
CA ARG A 178 -24.27 5.05 -1.91
C ARG A 178 -24.73 5.09 -0.45
N GLU A 179 -23.81 5.30 0.50
CA GLU A 179 -24.08 5.32 1.95
C GLU A 179 -24.65 4.00 2.52
N VAL A 180 -24.51 2.88 1.80
CA VAL A 180 -24.94 1.55 2.25
C VAL A 180 -23.78 0.82 2.93
N ILE A 181 -23.45 1.27 4.15
CA ILE A 181 -22.24 0.81 4.88
C ILE A 181 -22.24 -0.69 5.15
N CYS A 182 -23.39 -1.28 5.53
CA CYS A 182 -23.47 -2.71 5.84
C CYS A 182 -22.99 -3.58 4.67
N LEU A 183 -23.48 -3.28 3.46
CA LEU A 183 -23.12 -4.04 2.27
C LEU A 183 -21.70 -3.73 1.78
N SER A 184 -21.24 -2.49 1.98
CA SER A 184 -19.84 -2.10 1.78
C SER A 184 -18.91 -2.94 2.65
N VAL A 185 -19.21 -3.10 3.95
CA VAL A 185 -18.44 -3.93 4.89
C VAL A 185 -18.45 -5.40 4.49
N VAL A 186 -19.60 -5.98 4.16
CA VAL A 186 -19.70 -7.40 3.77
C VAL A 186 -18.84 -7.70 2.54
N THR A 187 -18.98 -6.90 1.48
CA THR A 187 -18.18 -7.07 0.25
C THR A 187 -16.69 -6.81 0.48
N TYR A 188 -16.33 -5.90 1.38
CA TYR A 188 -14.93 -5.68 1.79
C TYR A 188 -14.33 -6.91 2.47
N VAL A 189 -15.07 -7.51 3.42
CA VAL A 189 -14.64 -8.72 4.12
C VAL A 189 -14.42 -9.87 3.14
N MET A 190 -15.25 -9.98 2.11
CA MET A 190 -15.04 -10.95 1.03
C MET A 190 -13.71 -10.72 0.31
N THR A 191 -13.36 -9.47 -0.04
CA THR A 191 -12.04 -9.16 -0.63
C THR A 191 -10.89 -9.61 0.27
N LEU A 192 -10.95 -9.30 1.57
CA LEU A 192 -9.90 -9.70 2.53
C LEU A 192 -9.82 -11.22 2.69
N GLY A 193 -10.96 -11.92 2.67
CA GLY A 193 -10.98 -13.38 2.69
C GLY A 193 -10.34 -14.00 1.45
N LEU A 194 -10.65 -13.46 0.27
CA LEU A 194 -10.08 -13.90 -1.00
C LEU A 194 -8.57 -13.61 -1.07
N SER A 195 -8.11 -12.48 -0.54
CA SER A 195 -6.68 -12.16 -0.52
C SER A 195 -5.87 -13.09 0.38
N VAL A 196 -6.38 -13.41 1.57
CA VAL A 196 -5.75 -14.38 2.48
C VAL A 196 -5.71 -15.78 1.85
N LEU A 197 -6.78 -16.17 1.16
CA LEU A 197 -6.82 -17.46 0.45
C LEU A 197 -5.78 -17.52 -0.68
N PHE A 198 -5.62 -16.44 -1.46
CA PHE A 198 -4.56 -16.34 -2.46
C PHE A 198 -3.17 -16.52 -1.82
N ILE A 199 -2.88 -15.80 -0.73
CA ILE A 199 -1.57 -15.88 -0.05
C ILE A 199 -1.31 -17.31 0.45
N LYS A 200 -2.33 -17.96 1.03
CA LYS A 200 -2.24 -19.36 1.47
C LYS A 200 -1.91 -20.29 0.30
N ASN A 201 -2.64 -20.18 -0.81
CA ASN A 201 -2.45 -21.03 -1.97
C ASN A 201 -1.07 -20.81 -2.61
N GLN A 202 -0.59 -19.57 -2.66
CA GLN A 202 0.74 -19.26 -3.19
C GLN A 202 1.84 -19.84 -2.30
N TYR A 203 1.66 -19.83 -0.98
CA TYR A 203 2.58 -20.50 -0.06
C TYR A 203 2.59 -22.02 -0.27
N GLU A 204 1.42 -22.65 -0.42
CA GLU A 204 1.32 -24.08 -0.70
C GLU A 204 1.98 -24.44 -2.05
N GLU A 205 1.80 -23.61 -3.08
CA GLU A 205 2.47 -23.78 -4.37
C GLU A 205 4.00 -23.78 -4.24
N TYR A 206 4.57 -22.86 -3.45
CA TYR A 206 6.02 -22.84 -3.18
C TYR A 206 6.51 -24.00 -2.31
N ALA A 207 5.68 -24.46 -1.37
CA ALA A 207 6.06 -25.56 -0.49
C ALA A 207 6.09 -26.91 -1.21
N TRP A 208 5.25 -27.06 -2.24
CA TRP A 208 5.07 -28.31 -2.98
C TRP A 208 5.62 -28.27 -4.42
N SER A 209 6.37 -27.23 -4.80
CA SER A 209 7.00 -27.14 -6.12
C SER A 209 8.15 -28.13 -6.28
N ASN A 210 8.30 -28.72 -7.47
CA ASN A 210 9.39 -29.63 -7.80
C ASN A 210 10.73 -28.93 -8.07
N PHE A 211 10.74 -27.60 -8.10
CA PHE A 211 11.93 -26.76 -8.28
C PHE A 211 11.96 -25.63 -7.25
N SER A 212 13.14 -25.05 -7.07
CA SER A 212 13.53 -24.07 -6.06
C SER A 212 14.20 -22.86 -6.73
N ILE A 213 14.46 -21.80 -5.94
CA ILE A 213 15.14 -20.59 -6.45
C ILE A 213 16.55 -20.87 -6.98
N SER A 214 17.19 -21.94 -6.50
CA SER A 214 18.53 -22.38 -6.94
C SER A 214 18.54 -23.22 -8.21
N ASP A 215 17.38 -23.61 -8.76
CA ASP A 215 17.28 -24.48 -9.94
C ASP A 215 17.40 -23.69 -11.24
N GLY A 216 18.57 -23.08 -11.41
CA GLY A 216 18.97 -22.33 -12.59
C GLY A 216 18.16 -21.05 -12.82
N VAL A 217 18.28 -20.54 -14.05
CA VAL A 217 17.68 -19.25 -14.43
C VAL A 217 16.15 -19.28 -14.40
N TYR A 218 15.52 -20.43 -14.68
CA TYR A 218 14.07 -20.57 -14.60
C TYR A 218 13.58 -20.39 -13.16
N GLY A 219 14.12 -21.17 -12.21
CA GLY A 219 13.76 -21.08 -10.80
C GLY A 219 14.03 -19.68 -10.24
N SER A 220 15.21 -19.12 -10.52
CA SER A 220 15.56 -17.76 -10.10
C SER A 220 14.56 -16.71 -10.61
N CYS A 221 14.24 -16.68 -11.91
CA CYS A 221 13.27 -15.72 -12.45
C CYS A 221 11.86 -15.98 -11.93
N PHE A 222 11.42 -17.24 -11.86
CA PHE A 222 10.11 -17.62 -11.37
C PHE A 222 9.87 -17.10 -9.94
N PHE A 223 10.74 -17.47 -8.99
CA PHE A 223 10.56 -17.11 -7.58
C PHE A 223 10.79 -15.62 -7.32
N MET A 224 11.66 -14.95 -8.08
CA MET A 224 11.82 -13.50 -7.95
C MET A 224 10.58 -12.74 -8.43
N LEU A 225 10.02 -13.10 -9.59
CA LEU A 225 8.83 -12.45 -10.14
C LEU A 225 7.58 -12.70 -9.28
N THR A 226 7.28 -13.98 -9.02
CA THR A 226 6.10 -14.39 -8.24
C THR A 226 6.25 -14.03 -6.76
N GLY A 227 7.46 -14.09 -6.21
CA GLY A 227 7.76 -13.66 -4.84
C GLY A 227 7.66 -12.15 -4.64
N LEU A 228 8.17 -11.34 -5.58
CA LEU A 228 8.00 -9.88 -5.55
C LEU A 228 6.51 -9.52 -5.61
N HIS A 229 5.75 -10.17 -6.50
CA HIS A 229 4.30 -9.98 -6.55
C HIS A 229 3.61 -10.43 -5.25
N GLY A 230 3.98 -11.57 -4.68
CA GLY A 230 3.47 -12.02 -3.38
C GLY A 230 3.69 -11.00 -2.26
N MET A 231 4.88 -10.36 -2.23
CA MET A 231 5.16 -9.26 -1.31
C MET A 231 4.21 -8.07 -1.54
N HIS A 232 3.93 -7.72 -2.79
CA HIS A 232 2.96 -6.67 -3.15
C HIS A 232 1.53 -7.04 -2.73
N VAL A 233 1.11 -8.29 -2.89
CA VAL A 233 -0.21 -8.77 -2.44
C VAL A 233 -0.33 -8.65 -0.91
N ILE A 234 0.72 -8.99 -0.17
CA ILE A 234 0.76 -8.84 1.30
C ILE A 234 0.68 -7.35 1.67
N GLY A 235 1.50 -6.50 1.05
CA GLY A 235 1.49 -5.04 1.27
C GLY A 235 0.13 -4.42 0.94
N GLY A 236 -0.47 -4.81 -0.18
CA GLY A 236 -1.82 -4.40 -0.59
C GLY A 236 -2.89 -4.86 0.38
N THR A 237 -2.81 -6.11 0.87
CA THR A 237 -3.73 -6.65 1.88
C THR A 237 -3.61 -5.88 3.20
N CYS A 238 -2.39 -5.52 3.63
CA CYS A 238 -2.17 -4.66 4.79
C CYS A 238 -2.77 -3.25 4.60
N GLY A 239 -2.60 -2.66 3.40
CA GLY A 239 -3.21 -1.37 3.05
C GLY A 239 -4.75 -1.41 3.05
N LEU A 240 -5.33 -2.49 2.53
CA LEU A 240 -6.78 -2.74 2.58
C LEU A 240 -7.26 -2.98 4.01
N LEU A 241 -6.55 -3.78 4.82
CA LEU A 241 -6.88 -3.99 6.23
C LEU A 241 -6.90 -2.65 6.99
N PHE A 242 -5.92 -1.79 6.71
CA PHE A 242 -5.86 -0.47 7.30
C PHE A 242 -7.08 0.37 6.93
N CYS A 243 -7.44 0.40 5.64
CA CYS A 243 -8.65 1.10 5.18
C CYS A 243 -9.92 0.46 5.76
N PHE A 244 -9.97 -0.86 5.94
CA PHE A 244 -11.10 -1.56 6.54
C PHE A 244 -11.33 -1.12 7.99
N VAL A 245 -10.29 -1.02 8.81
CA VAL A 245 -10.40 -0.52 10.20
C VAL A 245 -10.95 0.92 10.21
N ARG A 246 -10.52 1.75 9.26
CA ARG A 246 -11.02 3.13 9.11
C ARG A 246 -12.47 3.19 8.65
N LEU A 247 -12.88 2.29 7.76
CA LEU A 247 -14.27 2.13 7.32
C LEU A 247 -15.17 1.75 8.51
N LEU A 248 -14.76 0.77 9.32
CA LEU A 248 -15.49 0.37 10.53
C LEU A 248 -15.55 1.50 11.57
N SER A 249 -14.51 2.34 11.62
CA SER A 249 -14.45 3.53 12.49
C SER A 249 -15.20 4.73 11.90
N LEU A 250 -15.90 4.57 10.77
CA LEU A 250 -16.68 5.61 10.08
C LEU A 250 -15.86 6.86 9.73
N GLN A 251 -14.58 6.69 9.39
CA GLN A 251 -13.69 7.80 9.04
C GLN A 251 -13.78 8.25 7.57
N PHE A 252 -14.54 7.51 6.74
CA PHE A 252 -14.74 7.82 5.33
C PHE A 252 -16.10 8.42 5.10
N SER A 253 -16.18 9.42 4.20
CA SER A 253 -17.44 9.94 3.68
C SER A 253 -17.61 9.58 2.20
N PRO A 254 -18.84 9.64 1.65
CA PRO A 254 -19.11 9.35 0.24
C PRO A 254 -18.32 10.23 -0.73
N GLU A 255 -17.91 11.43 -0.30
CA GLU A 255 -17.15 12.37 -1.11
C GLU A 255 -15.65 12.37 -0.76
N HIS A 256 -15.29 12.05 0.49
CA HIS A 256 -13.92 12.12 0.99
C HIS A 256 -13.41 10.76 1.51
N HIS A 257 -12.83 9.99 0.59
CA HIS A 257 -12.29 8.66 0.86
C HIS A 257 -11.03 8.35 0.03
N VAL A 258 -10.18 9.35 -0.20
CA VAL A 258 -8.98 9.25 -1.06
C VAL A 258 -8.10 8.05 -0.69
N ALA A 259 -7.82 7.83 0.59
CA ALA A 259 -6.98 6.70 1.01
C ALA A 259 -7.55 5.34 0.60
N LEU A 260 -8.88 5.17 0.64
CA LEU A 260 -9.54 3.95 0.15
C LEU A 260 -9.40 3.85 -1.37
N THR A 261 -9.62 4.94 -2.10
CA THR A 261 -9.44 4.98 -3.56
C THR A 261 -8.02 4.57 -3.96
N LEU A 262 -6.99 5.10 -3.28
CA LEU A 262 -5.59 4.73 -3.56
C LEU A 262 -5.31 3.25 -3.23
N ALA A 263 -5.85 2.72 -2.13
CA ALA A 263 -5.71 1.31 -1.79
C ALA A 263 -6.39 0.39 -2.83
N ILE A 264 -7.55 0.78 -3.36
CA ILE A 264 -8.24 0.07 -4.44
C ILE A 264 -7.41 0.09 -5.73
N TRP A 265 -6.83 1.24 -6.08
CA TRP A 265 -5.95 1.34 -7.25
C TRP A 265 -4.73 0.44 -7.14
N TYR A 266 -4.11 0.38 -5.95
CA TYR A 266 -3.02 -0.55 -5.70
C TYR A 266 -3.47 -2.01 -5.80
N TRP A 267 -4.65 -2.35 -5.28
CA TRP A 267 -5.19 -3.70 -5.39
C TRP A 267 -5.41 -4.13 -6.84
N HIS A 268 -5.97 -3.25 -7.68
CA HIS A 268 -6.10 -3.51 -9.11
C HIS A 268 -4.76 -3.57 -9.83
N PHE A 269 -3.78 -2.74 -9.43
CA PHE A 269 -2.42 -2.82 -9.97
C PHE A 269 -1.82 -4.22 -9.71
N VAL A 270 -1.95 -4.73 -8.50
CA VAL A 270 -1.48 -6.07 -8.13
C VAL A 270 -2.17 -7.14 -9.01
N ASP A 271 -3.49 -7.06 -9.18
CA ASP A 271 -4.25 -7.97 -10.06
C ASP A 271 -3.76 -7.95 -11.52
N ILE A 272 -3.53 -6.77 -12.08
CA ILE A 272 -3.00 -6.62 -13.46
C ILE A 272 -1.61 -7.25 -13.60
N VAL A 273 -0.73 -7.03 -12.62
CA VAL A 273 0.60 -7.66 -12.60
C VAL A 273 0.49 -9.17 -12.52
N TRP A 274 -0.42 -9.71 -11.70
CA TRP A 274 -0.67 -11.15 -11.62
C TRP A 274 -1.12 -11.73 -12.96
N LEU A 275 -2.04 -11.07 -13.66
CA LEU A 275 -2.47 -11.53 -14.99
C LEU A 275 -1.27 -11.58 -15.96
N GLY A 276 -0.39 -10.58 -15.92
CA GLY A 276 0.87 -10.60 -16.66
C GLY A 276 1.75 -11.81 -16.31
N LEU A 277 1.95 -12.08 -15.01
CA LEU A 277 2.69 -13.25 -14.53
C LEU A 277 2.06 -14.57 -14.98
N PHE A 278 0.75 -14.70 -14.84
CA PHE A 278 -0.01 -15.89 -15.22
C PHE A 278 0.16 -16.22 -16.70
N PHE A 279 -0.04 -15.25 -17.60
CA PHE A 279 0.11 -15.49 -19.04
C PHE A 279 1.57 -15.72 -19.45
N ILE A 280 2.51 -14.95 -18.92
CA ILE A 280 3.91 -14.99 -19.37
C ILE A 280 4.66 -16.19 -18.79
N ILE A 281 4.54 -16.43 -17.48
CA ILE A 281 5.34 -17.45 -16.79
C ILE A 281 4.64 -18.81 -16.82
N TYR A 282 3.35 -18.85 -16.46
CA TYR A 282 2.62 -20.12 -16.29
C TYR A 282 2.01 -20.66 -17.57
N ILE A 283 1.75 -19.84 -18.59
CA ILE A 283 1.18 -20.34 -19.86
C ILE A 283 2.23 -20.36 -20.96
N TRP A 284 2.86 -19.22 -21.25
CA TRP A 284 3.81 -19.14 -22.36
C TRP A 284 5.17 -19.73 -22.01
N GLY A 285 5.63 -19.52 -20.78
CA GLY A 285 6.97 -19.85 -20.34
C GLY A 285 7.14 -21.22 -19.70
N SER A 286 6.10 -22.06 -19.69
CA SER A 286 6.06 -23.39 -19.07
C SER A 286 5.82 -24.49 -20.08
#